data_AF-A0A183G8Q4-F1
#
_entry.id   AF-A0A183G8Q4-F1
#
_cell.length_a   1.000
_cell.length_b   1.000
_cell.length_c   1.000
_cell.angle_alpha   90.00
_cell.angle_beta   90.00
_cell.angle_gamma   90.00
#
_symmetry.space_group_name_H-M   'P 1'
#
loop_
_entity.id
_entity.type
_entity.pdbx_description
1 polymer ?
#
loop_
_entity_poly.entity_id
_entity_poly.type
_entity_poly.pdbx_seq_one_letter_code
_entity_poly.pdbx_strand_id
1 'polypeptide(L)'
;MTFDYCVSWLIETSLTSITFNQITGANYQGSFFCFVATNLCLTAHRLIYTLLPLKAQHILTATVERACMTLIFIFYLSYIGVTLSPLASVIFCPAHFFFYFELRPLYPLLSILNQISNYAVGIVNVIAYFIMFTTLFIKGTLTFKNNNEIRMTVQAAVVSVFELAFFVYWEYGPFGGLSNFWRRALDGYSMIIYYDVLILPYVILNRSVKAEMKSLFRKRSVSISPLVKLSSGQEKAFQRRSV
;
A
#
# COMPACT_ATOMS: atom_id res chain seq x y z
N MET A 1 19.61 16.51 -20.90
CA MET A 1 19.53 17.75 -20.11
C MET A 1 19.09 17.55 -18.66
N THR A 2 18.00 16.85 -18.29
CA THR A 2 17.71 16.59 -16.85
C THR A 2 18.50 15.44 -16.23
N PHE A 3 19.03 14.52 -17.05
CA PHE A 3 19.92 13.44 -16.58
C PHE A 3 21.28 14.00 -16.11
N ASP A 4 21.77 15.06 -16.77
CA ASP A 4 23.08 15.66 -16.54
C ASP A 4 23.20 16.36 -15.17
N TYR A 5 22.10 16.90 -14.64
CA TYR A 5 22.08 17.53 -13.31
C TYR A 5 22.12 16.51 -12.17
N CYS A 6 21.50 15.35 -12.34
CA CYS A 6 21.57 14.28 -11.35
C CYS A 6 22.95 13.62 -11.34
N VAL A 7 23.58 13.49 -12.52
CA VAL A 7 24.97 13.01 -12.66
C VAL A 7 25.97 14.01 -12.06
N SER A 8 25.77 15.32 -12.27
CA SER A 8 26.62 16.35 -11.64
C SER A 8 26.53 16.34 -10.12
N TRP A 9 25.35 16.11 -9.54
CA TRP A 9 25.19 15.94 -8.09
C TRP A 9 25.77 14.61 -7.56
N LEU A 10 25.72 13.54 -8.36
CA LEU A 10 26.31 12.24 -8.02
C LEU A 10 27.84 12.30 -7.89
N ILE A 11 28.51 13.16 -8.66
CA ILE A 11 29.98 13.32 -8.65
C ILE A 11 30.51 13.88 -7.32
N GLU A 12 29.68 14.56 -6.53
CA GLU A 12 30.07 15.18 -5.25
C GLU A 12 29.66 14.37 -4.01
N THR A 13 28.97 13.24 -4.20
CA THR A 13 28.43 12.46 -3.07
C THR A 13 29.34 11.32 -2.61
N SER A 14 29.49 11.20 -1.29
CA SER A 14 30.17 10.08 -0.63
C SER A 14 29.53 8.73 -1.01
N LEU A 15 30.35 7.67 -1.08
CA LEU A 15 29.93 6.29 -1.34
C LEU A 15 28.71 5.84 -0.51
N THR A 16 28.58 6.36 0.72
CA THR A 16 27.44 6.11 1.61
C THR A 16 26.11 6.64 1.07
N SER A 17 26.12 7.77 0.36
CA SER A 17 24.93 8.37 -0.25
C SER A 17 24.40 7.51 -1.40
N ILE A 18 25.30 6.98 -2.23
CA ILE A 18 24.94 6.19 -3.41
C ILE A 18 24.25 4.89 -2.98
N THR A 19 24.85 4.17 -2.03
CA THR A 19 24.27 2.93 -1.49
C THR A 19 22.93 3.19 -0.81
N PHE A 20 22.80 4.28 -0.05
CA PHE A 20 21.53 4.65 0.59
C PHE A 20 20.43 4.92 -0.44
N ASN A 21 20.70 5.71 -1.47
CA ASN A 21 19.74 6.03 -2.53
C ASN A 21 19.29 4.79 -3.31
N GLN A 22 20.20 3.84 -3.53
CA GLN A 22 19.87 2.55 -4.15
C GLN A 22 19.00 1.68 -3.23
N ILE A 23 19.32 1.59 -1.94
CA ILE A 23 18.51 0.85 -0.97
C ILE A 23 17.09 1.43 -0.89
N THR A 24 16.97 2.76 -0.82
CA THR A 24 15.66 3.43 -0.79
C THR A 24 14.87 3.16 -2.07
N GLY A 25 15.51 3.25 -3.24
CA GLY A 25 14.85 2.98 -4.52
C GLY A 25 14.41 1.53 -4.68
N ALA A 26 15.29 0.58 -4.33
CA ALA A 26 14.98 -0.84 -4.31
C ALA A 26 13.78 -1.15 -3.40
N ASN A 27 13.79 -0.60 -2.17
CA ASN A 27 12.71 -0.80 -1.20
C ASN A 27 11.37 -0.21 -1.70
N TYR A 28 11.38 1.02 -2.21
CA TYR A 28 10.20 1.65 -2.77
C TYR A 28 9.57 0.80 -3.88
N GLN A 29 10.37 0.40 -4.87
CA GLN A 29 9.86 -0.35 -6.03
C GLN A 29 9.47 -1.79 -5.67
N GLY A 30 10.23 -2.45 -4.79
CA GLY A 30 9.89 -3.78 -4.28
C GLY A 30 8.58 -3.76 -3.51
N SER A 31 8.38 -2.75 -2.67
CA SER A 31 7.13 -2.54 -1.92
C SER A 31 5.94 -2.31 -2.84
N PHE A 32 6.12 -1.54 -3.93
CA PHE A 32 5.08 -1.35 -4.94
C PHE A 32 4.63 -2.67 -5.58
N PHE A 33 5.58 -3.50 -6.03
CA PHE A 33 5.21 -4.78 -6.63
C PHE A 33 4.53 -5.73 -5.64
N CYS A 34 5.00 -5.78 -4.40
CA CYS A 34 4.36 -6.58 -3.36
C CYS A 34 2.95 -6.07 -3.03
N PHE A 35 2.75 -4.75 -3.03
CA PHE A 35 1.43 -4.17 -2.84
C PHE A 35 0.48 -4.58 -3.98
N VAL A 36 0.92 -4.47 -5.24
CA VAL A 36 0.13 -4.89 -6.40
C VAL A 36 -0.21 -6.38 -6.33
N ALA A 37 0.78 -7.24 -6.05
CA ALA A 37 0.57 -8.68 -5.91
C ALA A 37 -0.42 -9.01 -4.78
N THR A 38 -0.32 -8.33 -3.65
CA THR A 38 -1.24 -8.50 -2.51
C THR A 38 -2.65 -8.07 -2.90
N ASN A 39 -2.79 -6.93 -3.58
CA ASN A 39 -4.09 -6.44 -4.04
C ASN A 39 -4.74 -7.43 -5.01
N LEU A 40 -3.98 -8.02 -5.94
CA LEU A 40 -4.47 -9.07 -6.83
C LEU A 40 -4.88 -10.34 -6.07
N CYS A 41 -4.07 -10.83 -5.11
CA CYS A 41 -4.44 -11.97 -4.25
C CYS A 41 -5.76 -11.67 -3.52
N LEU A 42 -5.95 -10.45 -2.99
CA LEU A 42 -7.19 -10.04 -2.31
C LEU A 42 -8.39 -9.97 -3.26
N THR A 43 -8.23 -9.40 -4.45
CA THR A 43 -9.29 -9.33 -5.47
C THR A 43 -9.71 -10.73 -5.91
N ALA A 44 -8.74 -11.60 -6.23
CA ALA A 44 -9.00 -12.99 -6.59
C ALA A 44 -9.70 -13.76 -5.45
N HIS A 45 -9.25 -13.56 -4.21
CA HIS A 45 -9.86 -14.15 -3.03
C HIS A 45 -11.34 -13.75 -2.91
N ARG A 46 -11.67 -12.46 -3.05
CA ARG A 46 -13.06 -11.98 -3.02
C ARG A 46 -13.91 -12.50 -4.18
N LEU A 47 -13.31 -12.58 -5.37
CA LEU A 47 -13.98 -13.10 -6.56
C LEU A 47 -14.38 -14.57 -6.36
N ILE A 48 -13.46 -15.41 -5.86
CA ILE A 48 -13.73 -16.82 -5.56
C ILE A 48 -14.86 -16.98 -4.54
N TYR A 49 -14.83 -16.20 -3.45
CA TYR A 49 -15.89 -16.22 -2.44
C TYR A 49 -17.26 -15.80 -3.00
N THR A 50 -17.29 -14.85 -3.94
CA THR A 50 -18.54 -14.36 -4.55
C THR A 50 -19.12 -15.35 -5.56
N LEU A 51 -18.26 -15.95 -6.38
CA LEU A 51 -18.66 -16.91 -7.41
C LEU A 51 -19.09 -18.24 -6.79
N LEU A 52 -18.30 -18.79 -5.86
CA LEU A 52 -18.42 -20.16 -5.35
C LEU A 52 -18.52 -20.22 -3.82
N PRO A 53 -19.56 -19.65 -3.18
CA PRO A 53 -19.63 -19.54 -1.72
C PRO A 53 -19.55 -20.89 -0.99
N LEU A 54 -20.10 -21.96 -1.57
CA LEU A 54 -20.11 -23.31 -0.96
C LEU A 54 -18.77 -24.04 -1.07
N LYS A 55 -17.98 -23.79 -2.13
CA LYS A 55 -16.67 -24.42 -2.33
C LYS A 55 -15.51 -23.54 -1.85
N ALA A 56 -15.73 -22.24 -1.66
CA ALA A 56 -14.71 -21.28 -1.27
C ALA A 56 -14.06 -21.62 0.07
N GLN A 57 -14.84 -22.08 1.07
CA GLN A 57 -14.28 -22.46 2.39
C GLN A 57 -13.32 -23.66 2.31
N HIS A 58 -13.49 -24.54 1.32
CA HIS A 58 -12.60 -25.69 1.14
C HIS A 58 -11.39 -25.38 0.26
N ILE A 59 -11.56 -24.51 -0.74
CA ILE A 59 -10.48 -24.11 -1.66
C ILE A 59 -9.56 -23.08 -0.99
N LEU A 60 -10.12 -22.11 -0.28
CA LEU A 60 -9.41 -20.97 0.29
C LEU A 60 -9.17 -21.17 1.78
N THR A 61 -8.32 -22.17 2.07
CA THR A 61 -7.89 -22.49 3.42
C THR A 61 -6.86 -21.49 3.93
N ALA A 62 -6.71 -21.37 5.25
CA ALA A 62 -5.68 -20.57 5.88
C ALA A 62 -4.25 -20.94 5.40
N THR A 63 -4.05 -22.18 4.97
CA THR A 63 -2.78 -22.65 4.38
C THR A 63 -2.49 -21.96 3.05
N VAL A 64 -3.49 -21.81 2.18
CA VAL A 64 -3.33 -21.15 0.87
C VAL A 64 -3.03 -19.67 1.06
N GLU A 65 -3.72 -19.01 2.00
CA GLU A 65 -3.45 -17.60 2.32
C GLU A 65 -2.02 -17.40 2.84
N ARG A 66 -1.59 -18.22 3.81
CA ARG A 66 -0.21 -18.20 4.32
C ARG A 66 0.81 -18.48 3.23
N ALA A 67 0.50 -19.37 2.29
CA ALA A 67 1.36 -19.66 1.14
C ALA A 67 1.44 -18.47 0.18
N CYS A 68 0.33 -17.78 -0.18
CA CYS A 68 0.39 -16.56 -1.00
C CYS A 68 1.26 -15.49 -0.31
N MET A 69 1.05 -15.25 0.99
CA MET A 69 1.85 -14.26 1.74
C MET A 69 3.34 -14.60 1.77
N THR A 70 3.67 -15.88 1.99
CA THR A 70 5.08 -16.35 1.97
C THR A 70 5.70 -16.17 0.58
N LEU A 71 4.96 -16.47 -0.49
CA LEU A 71 5.43 -16.32 -1.87
C LEU A 71 5.68 -14.84 -2.22
N ILE A 72 4.78 -13.93 -1.82
CA ILE A 72 4.96 -12.48 -2.00
C ILE A 72 6.21 -12.01 -1.25
N PHE A 73 6.45 -12.52 -0.04
CA PHE A 73 7.63 -12.16 0.74
C PHE A 73 8.93 -12.69 0.14
N ILE A 74 8.96 -13.92 -0.37
CA ILE A 74 10.12 -14.46 -1.08
C ILE A 74 10.38 -13.64 -2.35
N PHE A 75 9.32 -13.30 -3.10
CA PHE A 75 9.42 -12.43 -4.26
C PHE A 75 10.03 -11.06 -3.88
N TYR A 76 9.57 -10.44 -2.80
CA TYR A 76 10.14 -9.19 -2.29
C TYR A 76 11.65 -9.31 -2.05
N LEU A 77 12.09 -10.32 -1.28
CA LEU A 77 13.51 -10.50 -0.97
C LEU A 77 14.34 -10.75 -2.22
N SER A 78 13.83 -11.57 -3.16
CA SER A 78 14.51 -11.82 -4.43
C SER A 78 14.64 -10.54 -5.27
N TYR A 79 13.59 -9.71 -5.29
CA TYR A 79 13.56 -8.45 -6.02
C TYR A 79 14.55 -7.44 -5.45
N ILE A 80 14.59 -7.29 -4.12
CA ILE A 80 15.58 -6.45 -3.44
C ILE A 80 17.00 -6.96 -3.72
N GLY A 81 17.24 -8.27 -3.64
CA GLY A 81 18.53 -8.87 -3.97
C GLY A 81 19.00 -8.53 -5.39
N VAL A 82 18.09 -8.62 -6.38
CA VAL A 82 18.38 -8.29 -7.78
C VAL A 82 18.62 -6.79 -7.97
N THR A 83 17.84 -5.92 -7.32
CA THR A 83 17.94 -4.45 -7.48
C THR A 83 19.07 -3.79 -6.69
N LEU A 84 19.64 -4.50 -5.71
CA LEU A 84 20.90 -4.11 -5.05
C LEU A 84 22.13 -4.68 -5.77
N SER A 85 21.95 -5.67 -6.63
CA SER A 85 23.02 -6.26 -7.43
C SER A 85 23.43 -5.34 -8.59
N PRO A 86 24.61 -5.52 -9.21
CA PRO A 86 25.00 -4.70 -10.34
C PRO A 86 24.17 -4.95 -11.61
N LEU A 87 23.25 -5.92 -11.62
CA LEU A 87 22.45 -6.32 -12.78
C LEU A 87 21.26 -5.39 -13.05
N ALA A 88 20.71 -4.78 -12.00
CA ALA A 88 19.50 -3.97 -12.02
C ALA A 88 19.59 -2.97 -10.86
N SER A 89 19.16 -1.73 -11.05
CA SER A 89 19.17 -0.75 -9.97
C SER A 89 18.06 0.27 -10.12
N VAL A 90 17.46 0.61 -8.98
CA VAL A 90 16.48 1.68 -8.83
C VAL A 90 17.08 2.68 -7.86
N ILE A 91 17.26 3.92 -8.31
CA ILE A 91 17.94 4.95 -7.54
C ILE A 91 16.93 6.03 -7.14
N PHE A 92 16.97 6.42 -5.87
CA PHE A 92 16.27 7.58 -5.37
C PHE A 92 17.07 8.87 -5.66
N CYS A 93 16.42 9.86 -6.27
CA CYS A 93 16.98 11.19 -6.48
C CYS A 93 16.46 12.14 -5.38
N PRO A 94 17.28 12.53 -4.38
CA PRO A 94 16.83 13.39 -3.28
C PRO A 94 16.50 14.82 -3.74
N ALA A 95 17.22 15.36 -4.73
CA ALA A 95 17.01 16.73 -5.21
C ALA A 95 15.61 16.96 -5.79
N HIS A 96 14.96 15.89 -6.26
CA HIS A 96 13.72 15.97 -7.00
C HIS A 96 12.65 15.00 -6.50
N PHE A 97 12.94 14.26 -5.40
CA PHE A 97 12.03 13.30 -4.77
C PHE A 97 11.38 12.30 -5.75
N PHE A 98 12.14 11.80 -6.73
CA PHE A 98 11.65 10.76 -7.66
C PHE A 98 12.59 9.55 -7.72
N PHE A 99 12.04 8.44 -8.21
CA PHE A 99 12.75 7.19 -8.42
C PHE A 99 12.96 6.96 -9.92
N TYR A 100 14.12 6.44 -10.30
CA TYR A 100 14.37 6.07 -11.68
C TYR A 100 15.16 4.77 -11.79
N PHE A 101 14.93 4.07 -12.90
CA PHE A 101 15.69 2.88 -13.27
C PHE A 101 17.02 3.29 -13.91
N GLU A 102 18.12 2.76 -13.41
CA GLU A 102 19.42 2.92 -14.04
C GLU A 102 19.56 1.98 -15.24
N LEU A 103 20.20 2.43 -16.33
CA LEU A 103 20.47 1.56 -17.49
C LEU A 103 21.47 0.48 -17.10
N ARG A 104 20.96 -0.73 -16.89
CA ARG A 104 21.72 -1.93 -16.54
C ARG A 104 21.19 -3.13 -17.34
N PRO A 105 21.90 -4.28 -17.38
CA PRO A 105 21.53 -5.40 -18.24
C PRO A 105 20.09 -5.90 -18.06
N LEU A 106 19.56 -5.88 -16.84
CA LEU A 106 18.17 -6.30 -16.54
C LEU A 106 17.13 -5.16 -16.61
N TYR A 107 17.50 -3.98 -17.10
CA TYR A 107 16.57 -2.87 -17.30
C TYR A 107 15.31 -3.26 -18.10
N PRO A 108 15.40 -4.00 -19.23
CA PRO A 108 14.22 -4.38 -19.99
C PRO A 108 13.24 -5.24 -19.18
N LEU A 109 13.77 -6.15 -18.35
CA LEU A 109 12.96 -7.02 -17.50
C LEU A 109 12.21 -6.22 -16.42
N LEU A 110 12.88 -5.23 -15.81
CA LEU A 110 12.26 -4.32 -14.85
C LEU A 110 11.16 -3.47 -15.50
N SER A 111 11.40 -2.97 -16.71
CA SER A 111 10.41 -2.21 -17.47
C SER A 111 9.17 -3.05 -17.79
N ILE A 112 9.37 -4.30 -18.20
CA ILE A 112 8.27 -5.24 -18.46
C ILE A 112 7.49 -5.54 -17.18
N LEU A 113 8.16 -5.80 -16.06
CA LEU A 113 7.50 -6.03 -14.77
C LEU A 113 6.67 -4.82 -14.33
N ASN A 114 7.18 -3.61 -14.52
CA ASN A 114 6.45 -2.39 -14.23
C ASN A 114 5.19 -2.26 -15.09
N GLN A 115 5.32 -2.50 -16.40
CA GLN A 115 4.21 -2.46 -17.33
C GLN A 115 3.15 -3.52 -16.97
N ILE A 116 3.56 -4.77 -16.73
CA ILE A 116 2.65 -5.85 -16.30
C ILE A 116 1.93 -5.47 -15.01
N SER A 117 2.62 -4.85 -14.06
CA SER A 117 2.02 -4.44 -12.78
C SER A 117 0.96 -3.36 -12.99
N ASN A 118 1.22 -2.38 -13.85
CA ASN A 118 0.23 -1.36 -14.21
C ASN A 118 -1.02 -1.98 -14.85
N TYR A 119 -0.83 -2.91 -15.80
CA TYR A 119 -1.94 -3.64 -16.42
C TYR A 119 -2.71 -4.51 -15.41
N ALA A 120 -2.02 -5.12 -14.45
CA ALA A 120 -2.66 -5.92 -13.43
C ALA A 120 -3.50 -5.06 -12.47
N VAL A 121 -2.97 -3.90 -12.07
CA VAL A 121 -3.71 -2.92 -11.25
C VAL A 121 -4.98 -2.43 -11.97
N GLY A 122 -4.86 -2.07 -13.25
CA GLY A 122 -5.98 -1.50 -13.99
C GLY A 122 -6.96 -2.57 -14.49
N ILE A 123 -6.50 -3.40 -15.42
CA ILE A 123 -7.38 -4.28 -16.19
C ILE A 123 -7.89 -5.44 -15.33
N VAL A 124 -7.01 -6.14 -14.62
CA VAL A 124 -7.40 -7.36 -13.90
C VAL A 124 -8.37 -7.02 -12.77
N ASN A 125 -8.09 -5.98 -11.99
CA ASN A 125 -9.00 -5.57 -10.92
C ASN A 125 -10.34 -5.07 -11.47
N VAL A 126 -10.36 -4.21 -12.50
CA VAL A 126 -11.61 -3.71 -13.08
C VAL A 126 -12.47 -4.84 -13.63
N ILE A 127 -11.87 -5.79 -14.35
CA ILE A 127 -12.59 -6.98 -14.84
C ILE A 127 -13.13 -7.81 -13.66
N ALA A 128 -12.30 -8.08 -12.65
CA ALA A 128 -12.72 -8.88 -11.51
C ALA A 128 -13.87 -8.22 -10.74
N TYR A 129 -13.82 -6.89 -10.53
CA TYR A 129 -14.90 -6.15 -9.90
C TYR A 129 -16.16 -6.14 -10.78
N PHE A 130 -16.03 -5.97 -12.10
CA PHE A 130 -17.16 -6.06 -13.02
C PHE A 130 -17.88 -7.42 -12.94
N ILE A 131 -17.11 -8.53 -12.93
CA ILE A 131 -17.66 -9.88 -12.76
C ILE A 131 -18.35 -10.02 -11.39
N MET A 132 -17.72 -9.51 -10.34
CA MET A 132 -18.27 -9.54 -8.97
C MET A 132 -19.61 -8.82 -8.89
N PHE A 133 -19.71 -7.60 -9.43
CA PHE A 133 -20.96 -6.83 -9.47
C PHE A 133 -22.03 -7.52 -10.30
N THR A 134 -21.68 -8.02 -11.49
CA THR A 134 -22.61 -8.72 -12.38
C THR A 134 -23.16 -9.97 -11.70
N THR A 135 -22.31 -10.74 -11.03
CA THR A 135 -22.73 -11.95 -10.29
C THR A 135 -23.67 -11.62 -9.14
N LEU A 136 -23.36 -10.58 -8.37
CA LEU A 136 -24.21 -10.14 -7.25
C LEU A 136 -25.58 -9.62 -7.74
N PHE A 137 -25.61 -8.97 -8.89
CA PHE A 137 -26.85 -8.50 -9.53
C PHE A 137 -27.72 -9.67 -10.02
N ILE A 138 -27.13 -10.64 -10.74
CA ILE A 138 -27.84 -11.81 -11.25
C ILE A 138 -28.39 -12.68 -10.12
N LYS A 139 -27.61 -12.87 -9.04
CA LYS A 139 -28.06 -13.65 -7.87
C LYS A 139 -29.18 -12.96 -7.07
N GLY A 140 -29.60 -11.75 -7.45
CA GLY A 140 -30.65 -10.99 -6.76
C GLY A 140 -30.33 -10.65 -5.30
N THR A 141 -29.08 -10.83 -4.89
CA THR A 141 -28.61 -10.67 -3.51
C THR A 141 -28.33 -9.21 -3.16
N LEU A 142 -28.32 -8.33 -4.16
CA LEU A 142 -28.39 -6.87 -4.00
C LEU A 142 -29.80 -6.41 -3.59
N THR A 143 -30.38 -7.03 -2.57
CA THR A 143 -31.48 -6.39 -1.87
C THR A 143 -30.89 -5.24 -1.05
N PHE A 144 -31.04 -4.00 -1.53
CA PHE A 144 -30.64 -2.74 -0.87
C PHE A 144 -31.33 -2.49 0.50
N LYS A 145 -31.76 -3.55 1.17
CA LYS A 145 -32.45 -3.53 2.45
C LYS A 145 -31.48 -3.48 3.62
N ASN A 146 -30.24 -3.98 3.44
CA ASN A 146 -29.25 -4.05 4.51
C ASN A 146 -28.07 -3.08 4.27
N ASN A 147 -27.90 -2.12 5.19
CA ASN A 147 -26.86 -1.09 5.08
C ASN A 147 -25.43 -1.64 5.05
N ASN A 148 -25.19 -2.85 5.59
CA ASN A 148 -23.85 -3.43 5.60
C ASN A 148 -23.42 -3.95 4.22
N GLU A 149 -24.35 -4.56 3.47
CA GLU A 149 -24.07 -5.09 2.12
C GLU A 149 -23.81 -3.95 1.13
N ILE A 150 -24.63 -2.91 1.19
CA ILE A 150 -24.46 -1.69 0.38
C ILE A 150 -23.09 -1.05 0.62
N ARG A 151 -22.61 -1.03 1.86
CA ARG A 151 -21.32 -0.41 2.19
C ARG A 151 -20.15 -1.19 1.62
N MET A 152 -20.21 -2.52 1.64
CA MET A 152 -19.17 -3.37 1.05
C MET A 152 -19.12 -3.23 -0.48
N THR A 153 -20.28 -3.17 -1.13
CA THR A 153 -20.36 -3.01 -2.59
C THR A 153 -19.96 -1.59 -3.02
N VAL A 154 -20.42 -0.54 -2.34
CA VAL A 154 -19.99 0.84 -2.60
C VAL A 154 -18.49 0.99 -2.42
N GLN A 155 -17.91 0.37 -1.38
CA GLN A 155 -16.47 0.40 -1.16
C GLN A 155 -15.69 -0.21 -2.33
N ALA A 156 -16.10 -1.41 -2.79
CA ALA A 156 -15.47 -2.06 -3.94
C ALA A 156 -15.65 -1.26 -5.23
N ALA A 157 -16.83 -0.66 -5.46
CA ALA A 157 -17.10 0.19 -6.62
C ALA A 157 -16.17 1.41 -6.63
N VAL A 158 -16.10 2.13 -5.51
CA VAL A 158 -15.27 3.32 -5.37
C VAL A 158 -13.79 2.99 -5.60
N VAL A 159 -13.30 1.89 -4.99
CA VAL A 159 -11.93 1.40 -5.22
C VAL A 159 -11.69 1.12 -6.71
N SER A 160 -12.60 0.40 -7.38
CA SER A 160 -12.44 0.06 -8.80
C SER A 160 -12.43 1.27 -9.73
N VAL A 161 -13.23 2.31 -9.43
CA VAL A 161 -13.26 3.55 -10.21
C VAL A 161 -11.95 4.30 -10.08
N PHE A 162 -11.39 4.37 -8.87
CA PHE A 162 -10.09 4.98 -8.64
C PHE A 162 -8.96 4.20 -9.31
N GLU A 163 -8.94 2.87 -9.18
CA GLU A 163 -7.95 2.03 -9.87
C GLU A 163 -7.97 2.22 -11.39
N LEU A 164 -9.16 2.30 -11.99
CA LEU A 164 -9.31 2.59 -13.42
C LEU A 164 -8.80 3.99 -13.77
N ALA A 165 -9.12 5.00 -12.96
CA ALA A 165 -8.66 6.37 -13.19
C ALA A 165 -7.13 6.48 -13.13
N PHE A 166 -6.48 5.85 -12.13
CA PHE A 166 -5.03 5.79 -12.02
C PHE A 166 -4.40 5.00 -13.16
N PHE A 167 -5.00 3.89 -13.58
CA PHE A 167 -4.54 3.14 -14.75
C PHE A 167 -4.58 3.98 -16.02
N VAL A 168 -5.70 4.68 -16.29
CA VAL A 168 -5.82 5.57 -17.45
C VAL A 168 -4.78 6.69 -17.37
N TYR A 169 -4.55 7.24 -16.18
CA TYR A 169 -3.51 8.26 -15.97
C TYR A 169 -2.10 7.72 -16.24
N TRP A 170 -1.74 6.52 -15.76
CA TRP A 170 -0.41 5.95 -15.95
C TRP A 170 -0.16 5.49 -17.39
N GLU A 171 -1.17 4.93 -18.07
CA GLU A 171 -1.02 4.40 -19.42
C GLU A 171 -1.21 5.47 -20.50
N TYR A 172 -2.21 6.36 -20.33
CA TYR A 172 -2.62 7.34 -21.34
C TYR A 172 -2.46 8.80 -20.89
N GLY A 173 -1.70 9.05 -19.81
CA GLY A 173 -1.50 10.38 -19.25
C GLY A 173 -1.06 11.41 -20.30
N PRO A 174 -1.43 12.70 -20.13
CA PRO A 174 -1.15 13.74 -21.11
C PRO A 174 0.35 14.08 -21.11
N PHE A 175 1.14 13.33 -21.86
CA PHE A 175 2.60 13.49 -21.95
C PHE A 175 3.04 14.49 -23.02
N GLY A 176 2.10 14.99 -23.84
CA GLY A 176 2.36 15.99 -24.87
C GLY A 176 2.46 17.39 -24.29
N GLY A 177 3.66 17.82 -23.89
CA GLY A 177 3.95 19.23 -23.57
C GLY A 177 4.47 19.52 -22.16
N LEU A 178 4.46 18.53 -21.25
CA LEU A 178 5.07 18.66 -19.93
C LEU A 178 6.57 18.39 -19.99
N SER A 179 7.36 19.20 -19.28
CA SER A 179 8.79 18.92 -19.10
C SER A 179 8.99 17.55 -18.43
N ASN A 180 10.09 16.86 -18.77
CA ASN A 180 10.43 15.56 -18.20
C ASN A 180 10.46 15.55 -16.66
N PHE A 181 10.77 16.68 -16.04
CA PHE A 181 10.76 16.85 -14.59
C PHE A 181 9.35 16.71 -14.01
N TRP A 182 8.41 17.54 -14.47
CA TRP A 182 7.02 17.54 -13.99
C TRP A 182 6.34 16.20 -14.21
N ARG A 183 6.63 15.52 -15.32
CA ARG A 183 6.14 14.16 -15.59
C ARG A 183 6.54 13.18 -14.49
N ARG A 184 7.84 13.10 -14.17
CA ARG A 184 8.36 12.20 -13.14
C ARG A 184 7.86 12.54 -11.73
N ALA A 185 7.74 13.82 -11.43
CA ALA A 185 7.21 14.27 -10.14
C ALA A 185 5.74 13.84 -9.98
N LEU A 186 4.91 14.07 -11.01
CA LEU A 186 3.51 13.66 -10.99
C LEU A 186 3.36 12.13 -10.90
N ASP A 187 4.21 11.36 -11.60
CA ASP A 187 4.21 9.90 -11.49
C ASP A 187 4.50 9.44 -10.05
N GLY A 188 5.52 10.03 -9.40
CA GLY A 188 5.84 9.76 -7.99
C GLY A 188 4.69 10.09 -7.03
N TYR A 189 4.10 11.28 -7.13
CA TYR A 189 2.96 11.65 -6.28
C TYR A 189 1.71 10.83 -6.56
N SER A 190 1.44 10.49 -7.82
CA SER A 190 0.28 9.69 -8.20
C SER A 190 0.33 8.30 -7.55
N MET A 191 1.52 7.69 -7.42
CA MET A 191 1.71 6.41 -6.72
C MET A 191 1.41 6.51 -5.23
N ILE A 192 1.84 7.58 -4.56
CA ILE A 192 1.56 7.79 -3.13
C ILE A 192 0.05 7.98 -2.93
N ILE A 193 -0.58 8.86 -3.72
CA ILE A 193 -2.02 9.11 -3.65
C ILE A 193 -2.79 7.82 -3.95
N TYR A 194 -2.33 7.00 -4.90
CA TYR A 194 -2.94 5.72 -5.21
C TYR A 194 -3.01 4.79 -3.99
N TYR A 195 -1.94 4.68 -3.19
CA TYR A 195 -1.97 3.89 -1.96
C TYR A 195 -2.97 4.43 -0.94
N ASP A 196 -2.98 5.75 -0.74
CA ASP A 196 -3.90 6.40 0.20
C ASP A 196 -5.35 6.16 -0.21
N VAL A 197 -5.67 6.37 -1.49
CA VAL A 197 -7.00 6.19 -2.06
C VAL A 197 -7.46 4.74 -2.00
N LEU A 198 -6.55 3.77 -2.08
CA LEU A 198 -6.93 2.37 -1.92
C LEU A 198 -7.25 1.99 -0.48
N ILE A 199 -6.52 2.52 0.50
CA ILE A 199 -6.71 2.17 1.92
C ILE A 199 -7.89 2.92 2.53
N LEU A 200 -8.08 4.18 2.15
CA LEU A 200 -9.02 5.11 2.77
C LEU A 200 -10.49 4.62 2.73
N PRO A 201 -11.01 4.04 1.65
CA PRO A 201 -12.33 3.42 1.63
C PRO A 201 -12.49 2.32 2.68
N TYR A 202 -11.47 1.47 2.90
CA TYR A 202 -11.51 0.43 3.93
C TYR A 202 -11.60 1.03 5.33
N VAL A 203 -10.79 2.05 5.61
CA VAL A 203 -10.76 2.71 6.93
C VAL A 203 -12.05 3.48 7.20
N ILE A 204 -12.60 4.17 6.19
CA ILE A 204 -13.80 5.00 6.35
C ILE A 204 -15.06 4.12 6.39
N LEU A 205 -15.15 3.08 5.58
CA LEU A 205 -16.38 2.29 5.44
C LEU A 205 -16.43 1.07 6.36
N ASN A 206 -15.32 0.64 6.98
CA ASN A 206 -15.37 -0.44 7.97
C ASN A 206 -15.68 0.07 9.39
N ARG A 207 -16.84 -0.31 9.94
CA ARG A 207 -17.26 0.06 11.31
C ARG A 207 -16.37 -0.55 12.38
N SER A 208 -15.89 -1.77 12.17
CA SER A 208 -15.01 -2.47 13.12
C SER A 208 -13.69 -1.73 13.26
N VAL A 209 -13.07 -1.38 12.13
CA VAL A 209 -11.82 -0.62 12.09
C VAL A 209 -12.00 0.75 12.73
N LYS A 210 -13.10 1.46 12.44
CA LYS A 210 -13.42 2.73 13.10
C LYS A 210 -13.57 2.60 14.62
N ALA A 211 -14.24 1.55 15.08
CA ALA A 211 -14.43 1.29 16.51
C ALA A 211 -13.09 1.00 17.20
N GLU A 212 -12.24 0.17 16.60
CA GLU A 212 -10.90 -0.15 17.09
C GLU A 212 -9.99 1.08 17.10
N MET A 213 -9.90 1.83 15.99
CA MET A 213 -9.15 3.09 15.93
C MET A 213 -9.61 4.06 17.03
N LYS A 214 -10.93 4.26 17.17
CA LYS A 214 -11.49 5.12 18.21
C LYS A 214 -11.13 4.63 19.61
N SER A 215 -11.10 3.31 19.83
CA SER A 215 -10.70 2.71 21.10
C SER A 215 -9.21 2.96 21.42
N LEU A 216 -8.33 2.87 20.42
CA LEU A 216 -6.90 3.13 20.56
C LEU A 216 -6.62 4.61 20.82
N PHE A 217 -7.26 5.50 20.07
CA PHE A 217 -7.13 6.95 20.28
C PHE A 217 -7.70 7.39 21.63
N ARG A 218 -8.83 6.81 22.07
CA ARG A 218 -9.42 7.13 23.38
C ARG A 218 -8.60 6.57 24.53
N LYS A 219 -8.01 5.37 24.41
CA LYS A 219 -7.06 4.83 25.42
C LYS A 219 -5.80 5.68 25.53
N ARG A 220 -5.26 6.16 24.40
CA ARG A 220 -4.07 7.02 24.40
C ARG A 220 -4.35 8.41 25.01
N SER A 221 -5.56 8.93 24.85
CA SER A 221 -5.99 10.19 25.46
C SER A 221 -6.17 10.12 26.98
N VAL A 222 -6.36 8.93 27.57
CA VAL A 222 -6.52 8.75 29.03
C VAL A 222 -5.17 8.45 29.71
N SER A 223 -4.17 7.98 28.97
CA SER A 223 -2.81 7.68 29.47
C SER A 223 -1.87 8.91 29.50
N ILE A 224 -2.42 10.12 29.61
CA ILE A 224 -1.67 11.34 29.95
C ILE A 224 -2.49 12.09 31.00
N SER A 225 -2.42 11.61 32.24
CA SER A 225 -2.76 12.40 33.41
C SER A 225 -1.66 12.15 34.45
N PRO A 226 -0.82 13.15 34.75
CA PRO A 226 0.20 13.03 35.77
C PRO A 226 -0.50 13.09 37.13
N LEU A 227 -0.64 11.95 37.80
CA LEU A 227 -1.16 11.91 39.16
C LEU A 227 -0.20 11.14 40.06
N VAL A 228 1.05 11.62 40.15
CA VAL A 228 1.84 11.45 41.37
C VAL A 228 1.30 12.47 42.37
N LYS A 229 0.16 12.15 42.97
CA LYS A 229 -0.29 12.81 44.19
C LYS A 229 0.53 12.20 45.33
N LEU A 230 1.70 12.81 45.58
CA LEU A 230 2.48 12.59 46.80
C LEU A 230 1.60 12.97 47.98
N SER A 231 0.91 11.97 48.53
CA SER A 231 0.17 12.08 49.78
C SER A 231 1.17 11.98 50.93
N SER A 232 1.85 13.09 51.25
CA SER A 232 2.58 13.25 52.51
C SER A 232 1.56 13.48 53.64
N GLY A 233 0.88 12.40 54.03
CA GLY A 233 -0.01 12.33 55.19
C GLY A 233 0.57 11.35 56.20
N GLN A 234 1.76 11.64 56.72
CA GLN A 234 2.41 10.81 57.73
C GLN A 234 3.06 11.70 58.80
N GLU A 235 2.25 12.50 59.49
CA GLU A 235 2.65 13.17 60.72
C GLU A 235 1.39 13.37 61.58
N LYS A 236 1.44 12.92 62.83
CA LYS A 236 0.36 12.83 63.86
C LYS A 236 -0.20 11.43 64.13
N ALA A 237 0.69 10.49 64.45
CA ALA A 237 0.37 9.34 65.30
C ALA A 237 1.49 9.06 66.30
N PHE A 238 2.09 10.13 66.85
CA PHE A 238 3.09 10.06 67.92
C PHE A 238 2.62 10.89 69.12
N GLN A 239 1.48 10.52 69.70
CA GLN A 239 1.09 10.95 71.04
C GLN A 239 -0.13 10.14 71.52
N ARG A 240 0.12 8.92 72.01
CA ARG A 240 -0.66 8.20 73.03
C ARG A 240 -0.14 6.77 73.13
N ARG A 241 0.90 6.57 73.93
CA ARG A 241 1.16 5.37 74.75
C ARG A 241 2.57 5.44 75.35
N SER A 242 2.66 5.99 76.55
CA SER A 242 3.56 5.54 77.62
C SER A 242 3.39 6.48 78.83
N VAL A 243 2.80 5.93 79.87
CA VAL A 243 2.97 6.22 81.32
C VAL A 243 2.99 7.68 81.75
#